data_AF-A0A662ADA3-F1
#
_entry.id   AF-A0A662ADA3-F1
#
_cell.length_a   1.000
_cell.length_b   1.000
_cell.length_c   1.000
_cell.angle_alpha   90.00
_cell.angle_beta   90.00
_cell.angle_gamma   90.00
#
_symmetry.space_group_name_H-M   'P 1'
#
loop_
_entity.id
_entity.type
_entity.pdbx_description
1 polymer ?
#
loop_
_entity_poly.entity_id
_entity_poly.type
_entity_poly.pdbx_seq_one_letter_code
_entity_poly.pdbx_strand_id
1 'polypeptide(L)'
;AEMKINFTISKDIRWVAFEIYKGTVDEGEIIVYDTTWDSEITYIMPIPEYYSVRAKYQNGSTITYTVDGAKLDKNEVQKCDSICWEVSEVTLDLRVY
;
A
#
# COMPACT_ATOMS: atom_id res chain seq x y z
N ALA A 1 0.97 -11.29 5.15
CA ALA A 1 0.13 -10.22 5.72
C ALA A 1 -0.65 -9.56 4.60
N GLU A 2 -1.86 -9.10 4.88
CA GLU A 2 -2.67 -8.39 3.89
C GLU A 2 -2.31 -6.91 3.87
N MET A 3 -2.06 -6.37 2.67
CA MET A 3 -1.87 -4.96 2.43
C MET A 3 -2.95 -4.48 1.46
N LYS A 4 -3.85 -3.62 1.96
CA LYS A 4 -4.88 -2.95 1.18
C LYS A 4 -4.40 -1.57 0.77
N ILE A 5 -4.64 -1.18 -0.47
CA ILE A 5 -4.26 0.13 -1.00
C ILE A 5 -5.49 0.81 -1.60
N ASN A 6 -5.79 2.01 -1.13
CA ASN A 6 -6.92 2.81 -1.60
C ASN A 6 -6.45 3.91 -2.55
N PHE A 7 -7.13 4.05 -3.69
CA PHE A 7 -6.87 5.06 -4.70
C PHE A 7 -8.11 5.89 -4.98
N THR A 8 -7.90 7.06 -5.57
CA THR A 8 -8.99 7.87 -6.13
C THR A 8 -9.25 7.47 -7.57
N ILE A 9 -10.41 6.87 -7.83
CA ILE A 9 -10.93 6.63 -9.18
C ILE A 9 -12.21 7.43 -9.35
N SER A 10 -12.28 8.24 -10.39
CA SER A 10 -13.40 9.14 -10.69
C SER A 10 -13.57 9.35 -12.20
N LYS A 11 -14.48 10.24 -12.59
CA LYS A 11 -14.68 10.59 -14.01
C LYS A 11 -13.42 11.19 -14.64
N ASP A 12 -12.68 11.99 -13.86
CA ASP A 12 -11.50 12.74 -14.29
C ASP A 12 -10.20 11.96 -14.08
N ILE A 13 -10.20 11.03 -13.12
CA ILE A 13 -9.07 10.13 -12.82
C ILE A 13 -9.53 8.69 -13.04
N ARG A 14 -9.30 8.16 -14.25
CA ARG A 14 -9.80 6.82 -14.62
C ARG A 14 -8.84 5.69 -14.30
N TRP A 15 -7.58 6.01 -14.06
CA TRP A 15 -6.54 5.06 -13.77
C TRP A 15 -5.43 5.73 -12.95
N VAL A 16 -4.68 4.92 -12.23
CA VAL A 16 -3.58 5.36 -11.37
C VAL A 16 -2.40 4.45 -11.57
N ALA A 17 -1.25 5.01 -11.94
CA ALA A 17 0.00 4.26 -11.94
C ALA A 17 0.56 4.24 -10.52
N PHE A 18 1.12 3.11 -10.09
CA PHE A 18 1.67 2.99 -8.76
C PHE A 18 2.89 2.08 -8.71
N GLU A 19 3.71 2.31 -7.69
CA GLU A 19 4.91 1.53 -7.36
C GLU A 19 4.81 1.07 -5.91
N ILE A 20 5.03 -0.24 -5.67
CA ILE A 20 5.19 -0.78 -4.33
C ILE A 20 6.68 -0.99 -4.08
N TYR A 21 7.15 -0.45 -2.96
CA TYR A 21 8.53 -0.53 -2.50
C TYR A 21 8.62 -1.47 -1.31
N LYS A 22 9.61 -2.35 -1.34
CA LYS A 22 10.15 -2.99 -0.14
C LYS A 22 11.13 -2.01 0.52
N GLY A 23 10.69 -1.36 1.60
CA GLY A 23 11.36 -0.21 2.21
C GLY A 23 10.63 1.11 1.94
N THR A 24 11.33 2.22 2.11
CA THR A 24 10.82 3.58 1.84
C THR A 24 10.87 3.88 0.33
N VAL A 25 10.14 4.91 -0.13
CA VAL A 25 10.15 5.31 -1.54
C VAL A 25 11.50 5.87 -2.03
N ASP A 26 12.37 6.31 -1.11
CA ASP A 26 13.66 6.93 -1.43
C ASP A 26 14.80 5.91 -1.51
N GLU A 27 14.78 4.88 -0.65
CA GLU A 27 15.88 3.91 -0.49
C GLU A 27 15.47 2.46 -0.76
N GLY A 28 14.17 2.21 -0.93
CA GLY A 28 13.60 0.87 -1.09
C GLY A 28 13.69 0.31 -2.51
N GLU A 29 13.51 -1.00 -2.60
CA GLU A 29 13.46 -1.74 -3.88
C GLU A 29 12.04 -1.74 -4.44
N ILE A 30 11.86 -1.34 -5.70
CA ILE A 30 10.57 -1.49 -6.39
C ILE A 30 10.32 -2.97 -6.64
N ILE A 31 9.27 -3.50 -6.04
CA ILE A 31 8.85 -4.90 -6.19
C ILE A 31 7.60 -5.06 -7.06
N VAL A 32 6.83 -3.97 -7.24
CA VAL A 32 5.69 -3.91 -8.16
C VAL A 32 5.68 -2.55 -8.84
N TYR A 33 5.42 -2.55 -10.15
CA TYR A 33 5.13 -1.37 -10.96
C TYR A 33 3.93 -1.70 -11.84
N ASP A 34 2.80 -1.04 -11.62
CA ASP A 34 1.56 -1.35 -12.34
C ASP A 34 0.62 -0.14 -12.46
N THR A 35 -0.51 -0.34 -13.11
CA THR A 35 -1.60 0.62 -13.25
C THR A 35 -2.93 -0.03 -12.85
N THR A 36 -3.70 0.64 -12.00
CA THR A 36 -5.04 0.18 -11.59
C THR A 36 -6.14 1.09 -12.12
N TRP A 37 -7.30 0.51 -12.39
CA TRP A 37 -8.57 1.19 -12.66
C TRP A 37 -9.54 1.05 -11.49
N ASP A 38 -9.17 0.29 -10.46
CA ASP A 38 -9.97 0.03 -9.27
C ASP A 38 -9.56 0.98 -8.14
N SER A 39 -10.54 1.39 -7.33
CA SER A 39 -10.32 2.28 -6.19
C SER A 39 -9.67 1.58 -4.98
N GLU A 40 -9.62 0.25 -5.00
CA GLU A 40 -9.04 -0.58 -3.94
C GLU A 40 -8.36 -1.79 -4.58
N ILE A 41 -7.13 -2.09 -4.16
CA ILE A 41 -6.44 -3.34 -4.48
C ILE A 41 -5.84 -3.95 -3.21
N THR A 42 -5.66 -5.27 -3.22
CA THR A 42 -5.11 -6.02 -2.09
C THR A 42 -3.96 -6.89 -2.53
N TYR A 43 -2.86 -6.86 -1.77
CA TYR A 43 -1.70 -7.74 -1.94
C TYR A 43 -1.44 -8.59 -0.70
N ILE A 44 -0.99 -9.82 -0.91
CA ILE A 44 -0.44 -10.67 0.15
C ILE A 44 1.08 -10.50 0.17
N MET A 45 1.58 -9.88 1.24
CA MET A 45 2.98 -9.49 1.35
C MET A 45 3.74 -10.36 2.38
N PRO A 46 5.03 -10.65 2.13
CA PRO A 46 5.93 -11.23 3.12
C PRO A 46 6.07 -10.37 4.39
N ILE A 47 6.43 -11.00 5.51
CA ILE A 47 6.69 -10.34 6.81
C ILE A 47 7.91 -10.94 7.51
N PRO A 48 8.56 -10.21 8.44
CA PRO A 48 8.33 -8.81 8.77
C PRO A 48 9.01 -7.89 7.76
N GLU A 49 8.33 -6.84 7.32
CA GLU A 49 8.88 -5.88 6.37
C GLU A 49 8.14 -4.53 6.39
N TYR A 50 8.84 -3.45 6.08
CA TYR A 50 8.22 -2.15 5.82
C TYR A 50 7.93 -2.00 4.33
N TYR A 51 6.70 -1.66 3.98
CA TYR A 51 6.31 -1.38 2.60
C TYR A 51 5.84 0.06 2.47
N SER A 52 6.19 0.69 1.36
CA SER A 52 5.63 1.98 0.96
C SER A 52 5.13 1.91 -0.46
N VAL A 53 4.16 2.77 -0.79
CA VAL A 53 3.55 2.82 -2.11
C VAL A 53 3.54 4.26 -2.56
N ARG A 54 3.93 4.48 -3.82
CA ARG A 54 3.81 5.77 -4.51
C ARG A 54 2.74 5.64 -5.59
N ALA A 55 1.72 6.48 -5.54
CA ALA A 55 0.72 6.58 -6.60
C ALA A 55 0.89 7.88 -7.38
N LYS A 56 0.77 7.78 -8.70
CA LYS A 56 0.88 8.88 -9.66
C LYS A 56 -0.48 9.09 -10.35
N TYR A 57 -1.05 10.25 -10.09
CA TYR A 57 -2.30 10.72 -10.66
C TYR A 57 -2.02 11.72 -11.78
N GLN A 58 -2.69 11.56 -12.92
CA GLN A 58 -2.64 12.53 -14.01
C GLN A 58 -4.03 13.13 -14.25
N ASN A 59 -4.15 14.44 -14.08
CA ASN A 59 -5.35 15.20 -14.39
C ASN A 59 -4.98 16.35 -15.34
N GLY A 60 -5.26 16.19 -16.63
CA GLY A 60 -4.80 17.12 -17.66
C GLY A 60 -3.28 17.21 -17.72
N SER A 61 -2.74 18.43 -17.51
CA SER A 61 -1.30 18.70 -17.45
C SER A 61 -0.71 18.58 -16.04
N THR A 62 -1.53 18.42 -15.01
CA THR A 62 -1.09 18.31 -13.62
C THR A 62 -0.82 16.85 -13.28
N ILE A 63 0.33 16.61 -12.65
CA ILE A 63 0.70 15.32 -12.07
C ILE A 63 0.77 15.49 -10.55
N THR A 64 0.05 14.64 -9.83
CA THR A 64 0.08 14.59 -8.36
C THR A 64 0.65 13.25 -7.93
N TYR A 65 1.58 13.27 -6.99
CA TYR A 65 2.10 12.07 -6.35
C TYR A 65 1.57 11.99 -4.91
N THR A 66 1.15 10.80 -4.50
CA THR A 66 0.84 10.49 -3.10
C THR A 66 1.72 9.33 -2.67
N VAL A 67 2.10 9.34 -1.40
CA VAL A 67 2.95 8.32 -0.80
C VAL A 67 2.38 7.96 0.56
N ASP A 68 2.28 6.67 0.82
CA ASP A 68 1.95 6.13 2.14
C ASP A 68 2.75 4.85 2.38
N GLY A 69 2.93 4.45 3.63
CA GLY A 69 3.71 3.27 3.98
C GLY A 69 3.49 2.80 5.40
N ALA A 70 3.57 1.48 5.58
CA ALA A 70 3.34 0.84 6.85
C ALA A 70 4.26 -0.37 7.05
N LYS A 71 4.57 -0.67 8.31
CA LYS A 71 5.25 -1.91 8.69
C LYS A 71 4.24 -3.04 8.77
N LEU A 72 4.49 -4.12 8.04
CA LEU A 72 3.82 -5.40 8.21
C LEU A 72 4.67 -6.29 9.10
N ASP A 73 4.13 -6.62 10.27
CA ASP A 73 4.76 -7.47 11.28
C ASP A 73 3.83 -8.59 11.77
N LYS A 74 4.38 -9.53 12.54
CA LYS A 74 3.62 -10.50 13.33
C LYS A 74 3.65 -10.06 14.79
N ASN A 75 2.48 -9.88 15.38
CA ASN A 75 2.37 -9.56 16.80
C ASN A 75 2.06 -10.84 17.58
N GLU A 76 2.77 -11.04 18.68
CA GLU A 76 2.41 -12.05 19.65
C GLU A 76 1.29 -11.51 20.55
N VAL A 77 0.21 -12.28 20.67
CA VAL A 77 -0.87 -11.99 21.61
C VAL A 77 -0.95 -13.16 22.57
N GLN A 78 -0.60 -12.91 23.83
CA GLN A 78 -0.77 -13.89 24.89
C GLN A 78 -2.25 -13.94 25.26
N LYS A 79 -2.92 -15.05 24.93
CA LYS A 79 -4.29 -15.33 25.37
C LYS A 79 -4.27 -16.52 26.31
N CYS A 80 -4.66 -16.26 27.56
CA CYS A 80 -4.58 -17.23 28.66
C CYS A 80 -3.13 -17.73 28.83
N ASP A 81 -2.89 -19.04 28.73
CA ASP A 81 -1.57 -19.68 28.81
C ASP A 81 -1.01 -20.06 27.43
N SER A 82 -1.54 -19.48 26.34
CA SER A 82 -1.13 -19.77 24.96
C SER A 82 -0.64 -18.54 24.22
N ILE A 83 0.42 -18.72 23.42
CA ILE A 83 0.91 -17.69 22.48
C ILE A 83 0.10 -17.84 21.19
N CYS A 84 -0.73 -16.85 20.88
CA CYS A 84 -1.37 -16.70 19.58
C CYS A 84 -0.56 -15.71 18.73
N TRP A 85 -0.45 -15.97 17.43
CA TRP A 85 0.20 -15.06 16.50
C TRP A 85 -0.88 -14.35 15.67
N GLU A 86 -0.91 -13.02 15.72
CA GLU A 86 -1.75 -12.19 14.85
C GLU A 86 -0.88 -11.58 13.75
N VAL A 87 -1.25 -11.83 12.50
CA VAL A 87 -0.60 -11.24 11.34
C VAL A 87 -1.21 -9.87 11.11
N SER A 88 -0.38 -8.83 11.06
CA SER A 88 -0.89 -7.48 10.81
C SER A 88 -1.55 -7.36 9.43
N GLU A 89 -2.65 -6.61 9.40
CA GLU A 89 -3.29 -6.12 8.18
C GLU A 89 -3.13 -4.60 8.19
N VAL A 90 -2.75 -4.01 7.05
CA VAL A 90 -2.58 -2.56 6.92
C VAL A 90 -3.36 -2.04 5.73
N THR A 91 -3.89 -0.83 5.88
CA THR A 91 -4.52 -0.08 4.80
C THR A 91 -3.68 1.15 4.53
N LEU A 92 -3.20 1.29 3.31
CA LEU A 92 -2.51 2.47 2.81
C LEU A 92 -3.49 3.35 2.05
N ASP A 93 -3.53 4.63 2.37
CA ASP A 93 -4.44 5.60 1.77
C ASP A 93 -3.70 6.54 0.83
N LEU A 94 -3.82 6.28 -0.46
CA LEU A 94 -3.20 7.07 -1.53
C LEU A 94 -4.24 7.95 -2.23
N ARG A 95 -5.41 8.18 -1.64
CA ARG A 95 -6.46 8.99 -2.26
C ARG A 95 -6.05 10.47 -2.36
N VAL A 96 -6.57 11.13 -3.39
CA VAL A 96 -6.46 12.58 -3.63
C VAL A 96 -7.88 13.16 -3.55
N TYR A 97 -8.03 14.24 -2.80
CA TYR A 97 -9.30 14.94 -2.59
C TYR A 97 -9.40 16.20 -3.44
#